data_AF-A0A2N3FM56-F1
#
_entry.id   AF-A0A2N3FM56-F1
#
_cell.length_a   1.000
_cell.length_b   1.000
_cell.length_c   1.000
_cell.angle_alpha   90.00
_cell.angle_beta   90.00
_cell.angle_gamma   90.00
#
_symmetry.space_group_name_H-M   'P 1'
#
loop_
_entity.id
_entity.type
_entity.pdbx_description
1 polymer ?
#
loop_
_entity_poly.entity_id
_entity_poly.type
_entity_poly.pdbx_seq_one_letter_code
_entity_poly.pdbx_strand_id
1 'polypeptide(L)'
;MLTGVFNLPERLAAKADPALIGRDVAQFAAVADRLGERMAELTERLDALRADPIRRGRAALDRDLEIHRLSAQLRVLRRYGLDVCLGRMVGIDGEPSWIGRIGLSDA
;
A
#
# COMPACT_ATOMS: atom_id res chain seq x y z
N MET A 1 -16.57 -4.42 20.07
CA MET A 1 -15.45 -5.22 19.53
C MET A 1 -14.59 -4.28 18.70
N LEU A 2 -13.29 -4.18 19.01
CA LEU A 2 -12.36 -3.38 18.21
C LEU A 2 -12.03 -4.14 16.93
N THR A 3 -12.71 -3.81 15.83
CA THR A 3 -12.33 -4.26 14.48
C THR A 3 -11.18 -3.41 13.98
N GLY A 4 -9.96 -3.78 14.33
CA GLY A 4 -8.73 -3.13 13.89
C GLY A 4 -7.64 -4.15 13.58
N VAL A 5 -6.49 -3.69 13.09
CA VAL A 5 -5.35 -4.55 12.74
C VAL A 5 -4.94 -5.48 13.88
N PHE A 6 -4.94 -4.98 15.11
CA PHE A 6 -4.65 -5.77 16.31
C PHE A 6 -5.96 -6.26 16.94
N ASN A 7 -6.66 -7.16 16.25
CA ASN A 7 -7.85 -7.84 16.78
C ASN A 7 -7.43 -8.99 17.72
N LEU A 8 -7.04 -8.63 18.94
CA LEU A 8 -6.57 -9.58 19.94
C LEU A 8 -7.74 -10.19 20.74
N PRO A 9 -7.69 -11.48 21.09
CA PRO A 9 -8.68 -12.10 21.96
C PRO A 9 -8.60 -11.51 23.38
N GLU A 10 -9.70 -11.57 24.13
CA GLU A 10 -9.85 -10.96 25.47
C GLU A 10 -8.70 -11.28 26.44
N ARG A 11 -8.21 -12.53 26.44
CA ARG A 11 -7.07 -12.95 27.29
C ARG A 11 -5.76 -12.17 27.03
N LEU A 12 -5.68 -11.47 25.90
CA LEU A 12 -4.54 -10.65 25.48
C LEU A 12 -4.86 -9.15 25.47
N ALA A 13 -5.98 -8.71 26.08
CA ALA A 13 -6.42 -7.31 26.06
C ALA A 13 -5.36 -6.31 26.54
N ALA A 14 -4.52 -6.70 27.51
CA ALA A 14 -3.41 -5.87 27.98
C ALA A 14 -2.39 -5.51 26.88
N LYS A 15 -2.28 -6.30 25.81
CA LYS A 15 -1.41 -6.00 24.66
C LYS A 15 -2.03 -5.02 23.66
N ALA A 16 -3.33 -4.73 23.80
CA ALA A 16 -4.01 -3.71 23.00
C ALA A 16 -3.86 -2.30 23.60
N ASP A 17 -3.05 -2.15 24.66
CA ASP A 17 -2.74 -0.84 25.24
C ASP A 17 -2.17 0.11 24.16
N PRO A 18 -2.76 1.30 23.97
CA PRO A 18 -2.27 2.30 23.02
C PRO A 18 -0.79 2.68 23.24
N ALA A 19 -0.26 2.58 24.46
CA ALA A 19 1.16 2.80 24.72
C ALA A 19 2.07 1.76 24.05
N LEU A 20 1.54 0.56 23.76
CA LEU A 20 2.27 -0.53 23.11
C LEU A 20 2.11 -0.52 21.58
N ILE A 21 0.89 -0.29 21.09
CA ILE A 21 0.54 -0.48 19.67
C ILE A 21 0.08 0.79 18.95
N GLY A 22 -0.10 1.91 19.65
CA GLY A 22 -0.70 3.13 19.08
C GLY A 22 0.10 3.69 17.91
N ARG A 23 1.43 3.64 17.99
CA ARG A 23 2.32 4.07 16.88
C ARG A 23 2.14 3.18 15.66
N ASP A 24 2.09 1.86 15.86
CA ASP A 24 1.91 0.89 14.79
C ASP A 24 0.51 1.02 14.15
N VAL A 25 -0.54 1.27 14.94
CA VAL A 25 -1.89 1.55 14.43
C VAL A 25 -1.89 2.81 13.57
N ALA A 26 -1.28 3.91 14.03
CA ALA A 26 -1.22 5.15 13.26
C ALA A 26 -0.44 4.98 11.96
N GLN A 27 0.69 4.28 11.99
CA GLN A 27 1.46 3.99 10.78
C GLN A 27 0.66 3.15 9.79
N PHE A 28 -0.02 2.10 10.25
CA PHE A 28 -0.80 1.24 9.37
C PHE A 28 -1.98 1.96 8.74
N ALA A 29 -2.60 2.90 9.45
CA ALA A 29 -3.60 3.78 8.86
C ALA A 29 -2.99 4.63 7.73
N ALA A 30 -1.86 5.30 7.98
CA ALA A 30 -1.17 6.11 6.96
C ALA A 30 -0.75 5.27 5.74
N VAL A 31 -0.24 4.05 5.95
CA VAL A 31 0.09 3.11 4.87
C VAL A 31 -1.17 2.72 4.09
N ALA A 32 -2.27 2.40 4.76
CA ALA A 32 -3.53 2.03 4.11
C ALA A 32 -4.08 3.19 3.25
N ASP A 33 -4.06 4.41 3.77
CA ASP A 33 -4.48 5.61 3.05
C ASP A 33 -3.62 5.82 1.80
N ARG A 34 -2.29 5.78 1.96
CA ARG A 34 -1.35 5.98 0.85
C ARG A 34 -1.44 4.88 -0.21
N LEU A 35 -1.69 3.63 0.18
CA LEU A 35 -1.97 2.55 -0.76
C LEU A 35 -3.27 2.80 -1.53
N GLY A 36 -4.31 3.28 -0.84
CA GLY A 36 -5.60 3.65 -1.43
C GLY A 36 -5.44 4.73 -2.50
N GLU A 37 -4.77 5.82 -2.15
CA GLU A 37 -4.43 6.91 -3.09
C GLU A 37 -3.66 6.37 -4.30
N ARG A 38 -2.59 5.61 -4.05
CA ARG A 38 -1.76 5.07 -5.13
C ARG A 38 -2.53 4.14 -6.06
N MET A 39 -3.43 3.33 -5.49
CA MET A 39 -4.30 2.46 -6.27
C MET A 39 -5.31 3.25 -7.11
N ALA A 40 -5.86 4.35 -6.58
CA ALA A 40 -6.76 5.24 -7.30
C ALA A 40 -6.03 5.89 -8.50
N GLU A 41 -4.87 6.51 -8.26
CA GLU A 41 -4.04 7.13 -9.30
C GLU A 41 -3.71 6.16 -10.45
N LEU A 42 -3.27 4.94 -10.10
CA LEU A 42 -2.90 3.94 -11.10
C LEU A 42 -4.12 3.42 -11.86
N THR A 43 -5.28 3.32 -11.20
CA THR A 43 -6.53 2.89 -11.83
C THR A 43 -7.03 3.95 -12.81
N GLU A 44 -7.07 5.22 -12.41
CA GLU A 44 -7.46 6.33 -13.28
C GLU A 44 -6.57 6.43 -14.52
N ARG A 45 -5.25 6.33 -14.34
CA ARG A 45 -4.30 6.34 -15.47
C ARG A 45 -4.48 5.14 -16.40
N LEU A 46 -4.74 3.96 -15.84
CA LEU A 46 -4.99 2.75 -16.62
C LEU A 46 -6.29 2.87 -17.43
N ASP A 47 -7.35 3.43 -16.84
CA ASP A 47 -8.63 3.63 -17.51
C ASP A 47 -8.53 4.68 -18.62
N ALA A 48 -7.78 5.76 -18.40
CA ALA A 48 -7.48 6.75 -19.43
C ALA A 48 -6.75 6.13 -20.64
N LEU A 49 -5.75 5.26 -20.40
CA LEU A 49 -5.04 4.57 -21.48
C LEU A 49 -5.91 3.57 -22.23
N ARG A 50 -6.84 2.91 -21.54
CA ARG A 50 -7.80 1.98 -22.17
C ARG A 50 -8.84 2.70 -23.03
N ALA A 51 -9.20 3.92 -22.64
CA ALA A 51 -10.11 4.78 -23.40
C ALA A 51 -9.42 5.50 -24.58
N ASP A 52 -8.08 5.57 -24.61
CA ASP A 52 -7.33 6.21 -25.70
C ASP A 52 -7.62 5.51 -27.04
N PRO A 53 -8.03 6.27 -28.09
CA PRO A 53 -8.31 5.73 -29.41
C PRO A 53 -7.19 4.82 -29.95
N ILE A 54 -7.58 3.86 -30.79
CA ILE A 54 -6.64 2.91 -31.39
C ILE A 54 -5.62 3.67 -32.26
N ARG A 55 -4.39 3.76 -31.76
CA ARG A 55 -3.23 4.27 -32.52
C ARG A 55 -2.56 3.13 -33.27
N ARG A 56 -1.79 3.44 -34.31
CA ARG A 56 -0.99 2.46 -35.07
C ARG A 56 0.49 2.65 -34.83
N GLY A 57 1.27 1.61 -35.13
CA GLY A 57 2.73 1.66 -35.04
C GLY A 57 3.21 1.81 -33.60
N ARG A 58 4.29 2.59 -33.41
CA ARG A 58 5.00 2.70 -32.12
C ARG A 58 4.11 3.13 -30.95
N ALA A 59 3.18 4.06 -31.18
CA ALA A 59 2.27 4.55 -30.15
C ALA A 59 1.33 3.46 -29.61
N ALA A 60 0.96 2.46 -30.42
CA ALA A 60 0.16 1.33 -29.97
C ALA A 60 0.95 0.44 -29.00
N LEU A 61 2.19 0.13 -29.37
CA LEU A 61 3.09 -0.68 -28.54
C LEU A 61 3.39 0.00 -27.20
N ASP A 62 3.70 1.31 -27.21
CA ASP A 62 4.01 2.05 -25.99
C ASP A 62 2.79 2.08 -25.04
N ARG A 63 1.57 2.24 -25.58
CA ARG A 63 0.33 2.16 -24.81
C ARG A 63 0.14 0.77 -24.18
N ASP A 64 0.33 -0.30 -24.96
CA ASP A 64 0.13 -1.67 -24.48
C ASP A 64 1.16 -2.03 -23.38
N LEU A 65 2.43 -1.64 -23.55
CA LEU A 65 3.46 -1.79 -22.53
C LEU A 65 3.12 -1.04 -21.24
N GLU A 66 2.61 0.18 -21.36
CA GLU A 66 2.21 0.99 -20.21
C GLU A 66 1.00 0.37 -19.49
N ILE A 67 -0.02 -0.10 -20.23
CA ILE A 67 -1.16 -0.82 -19.68
C ILE A 67 -0.70 -2.05 -18.89
N HIS A 68 0.23 -2.83 -19.45
CA HIS A 68 0.79 -4.00 -18.76
C HIS A 68 1.55 -3.61 -17.49
N ARG A 69 2.36 -2.54 -17.54
CA ARG A 69 3.12 -2.04 -16.39
C ARG A 69 2.19 -1.59 -15.25
N LEU A 70 1.18 -0.78 -15.56
CA LEU A 70 0.22 -0.29 -14.56
C LEU A 70 -0.64 -1.42 -13.99
N SER A 71 -1.11 -2.34 -14.85
CA SER A 71 -1.88 -3.51 -14.42
C SER A 71 -1.07 -4.41 -13.48
N ALA A 72 0.22 -4.61 -13.77
CA ALA A 72 1.10 -5.40 -12.91
C ALA A 72 1.32 -4.74 -11.55
N GLN A 73 1.52 -3.42 -11.49
CA GLN A 73 1.65 -2.68 -10.23
C GLN A 73 0.36 -2.74 -9.40
N LEU A 74 -0.80 -2.47 -10.01
CA LEU A 74 -2.10 -2.58 -9.33
C LEU A 74 -2.33 -3.97 -8.75
N ARG A 75 -1.95 -5.02 -9.48
CA ARG A 75 -2.07 -6.40 -9.00
C ARG A 75 -1.22 -6.65 -7.75
N VAL A 76 -0.01 -6.08 -7.67
CA VAL A 76 0.85 -6.19 -6.48
C VAL A 76 0.21 -5.47 -5.30
N LEU A 77 -0.23 -4.22 -5.48
CA LEU A 77 -0.84 -3.42 -4.41
C LEU A 77 -2.11 -4.07 -3.86
N ARG A 78 -3.01 -4.52 -4.75
CA ARG A 78 -4.27 -5.21 -4.37
C ARG A 78 -4.03 -6.54 -3.67
N ARG A 79 -2.97 -7.25 -4.05
CA ARG A 79 -2.67 -8.57 -3.46
C ARG A 79 -2.22 -8.46 -2.01
N TYR A 80 -1.36 -7.48 -1.71
CA TYR A 80 -0.74 -7.39 -0.40
C TYR A 80 -1.49 -6.46 0.54
N GLY A 81 -2.14 -5.39 0.04
CA GLY A 81 -2.82 -4.43 0.91
C GLY A 81 -1.89 -4.00 2.05
N LEU A 82 -2.35 -4.09 3.31
CA LEU A 82 -1.52 -3.73 4.47
C LEU A 82 -0.31 -4.65 4.70
N ASP A 83 -0.34 -5.89 4.19
CA ASP A 83 0.80 -6.83 4.27
C ASP A 83 2.01 -6.39 3.43
N VAL A 84 1.95 -5.20 2.81
CA VAL A 84 3.13 -4.51 2.31
C VAL A 84 4.09 -4.16 3.44
N CYS A 85 3.60 -3.93 4.67
CA CYS A 85 4.44 -3.71 5.83
C CYS A 85 4.69 -5.03 6.56
N LEU A 86 5.95 -5.45 6.61
CA LEU A 86 6.38 -6.71 7.25
C LEU A 86 6.76 -6.52 8.71
N GLY A 87 7.10 -5.29 9.10
CA GLY A 87 7.46 -4.95 10.47
C GLY A 87 8.29 -3.67 10.53
N ARG A 88 8.92 -3.43 11.67
CA ARG A 88 9.83 -2.31 11.88
C ARG A 88 11.01 -2.70 12.75
N MET A 89 12.09 -1.95 12.61
CA MET A 89 13.23 -1.93 13.52
C MET A 89 13.31 -0.55 14.15
N VAL A 90 13.81 -0.44 15.38
CA VAL A 90 14.02 0.84 16.05
C VAL A 90 15.52 1.07 16.14
N GLY A 91 15.97 2.22 15.63
CA GLY A 91 17.36 2.64 15.71
C GLY A 91 17.78 3.01 17.13
N ILE A 92 19.09 3.21 17.32
CA ILE A 92 19.64 3.68 18.60
C ILE A 92 19.15 5.07 18.99
N ASP A 93 18.72 5.86 18.00
CA ASP A 93 18.09 7.18 18.14
C ASP A 93 16.61 7.10 18.50
N GLY A 94 16.02 5.90 18.55
CA GLY A 94 14.61 5.69 18.82
C GLY A 94 13.69 5.84 17.60
N GLU A 95 14.25 6.08 16.41
CA GLU A 95 13.45 6.24 15.20
C GLU A 95 13.16 4.88 14.53
N PRO A 96 11.89 4.62 14.15
CA PRO A 96 11.51 3.37 13.52
C PRO A 96 11.82 3.38 12.03
N SER A 97 12.53 2.35 11.57
CA SER A 97 12.64 1.97 10.17
C SER A 97 11.61 0.89 9.83
N TRP A 98 10.69 1.21 8.92
CA TRP A 98 9.64 0.28 8.48
C TRP A 98 10.15 -0.59 7.32
N ILE A 99 9.96 -1.90 7.44
CA ILE A 99 10.38 -2.88 6.44
C ILE A 99 9.14 -3.35 5.69
N GLY A 100 9.21 -3.36 4.36
CA GLY A 100 8.09 -3.77 3.53
C GLY A 100 8.46 -4.52 2.26
N ARG A 101 7.42 -5.05 1.59
CA ARG A 101 7.52 -5.76 0.30
C ARG A 101 7.74 -4.81 -0.88
N ILE A 102 7.37 -3.55 -0.70
CA ILE A 102 7.46 -2.48 -1.69
C ILE A 102 7.94 -1.21 -1.00
N GLY A 103 8.61 -0.33 -1.75
CA GLY A 103 8.85 1.04 -1.31
C GLY A 103 7.56 1.85 -1.41
N LEU A 104 7.25 2.59 -0.34
CA LEU A 104 6.13 3.53 -0.28
C LEU A 104 6.67 4.86 0.25
N SER A 105 6.39 5.94 -0.46
CA SER A 105 6.77 7.30 -0.09
C SER A 105 5.56 8.21 -0.07
N ASP A 106 5.62 9.23 0.77
CA ASP A 106 4.61 10.29 0.83
C ASP A 106 4.74 11.28 -0.35
N ALA A 107 5.86 11.24 -1.07
CA ALA A 107 6.13 11.99 -2.30
C ALA A 107 5.85 11.17 -3.56
#